data_AF-A0A176U3I5-F1
#
_entry.id   AF-A0A176U3I5-F1
#
_cell.length_a   1.000
_cell.length_b   1.000
_cell.length_c   1.000
_cell.angle_alpha   90.00
_cell.angle_beta   90.00
_cell.angle_gamma   90.00
#
_symmetry.space_group_name_H-M   'P 1'
#
loop_
_entity.id
_entity.type
_entity.pdbx_description
1 polymer ?
#
loop_
_entity_poly.entity_id
_entity_poly.type
_entity_poly.pdbx_seq_one_letter_code
_entity_poly.pdbx_strand_id
1 'polypeptide(L)'
;AKDQTTKINHTEANDKATIVDTVYYSHLLPGKEYTVHGKLMDKKTGEPILIDDKEITASTTFTAEKSEGSVDVIFTFDASILAPKTVVAFEYMEYEGIEIAVHADIDDEDQTVYIPKIHTTAVGEDTQDHIEKAKEEAVIVDTVSYEGLEIGREYTVAGKLMDKETGEPILVNGEEVTASETFTAETEEGGIDITFTFDSSALAGKSLVAFETLYTEEKEVAVHADITDEGQTVRIPEIHTTATDKVTGDHDGVVAKETTVLDEVFYTNLIPGKEYTVSGKLMVKETGEPLTIDGKEVTAEKTFVAEEADGSIILEFTFDSSALAG
;
A
#
# COMPACT_ATOMS: atom_id res chain seq x y z
N ALA A 1 22.05 -21.21 0.20
CA ALA A 1 20.65 -21.12 0.70
C ALA A 1 19.66 -20.47 -0.28
N LYS A 2 18.43 -20.99 -0.39
CA LYS A 2 17.31 -20.41 -1.19
C LYS A 2 15.96 -20.65 -0.51
N ASP A 3 14.99 -19.76 -0.72
CA ASP A 3 13.61 -19.99 -0.28
C ASP A 3 12.97 -21.17 -1.04
N GLN A 4 12.16 -21.95 -0.32
CA GLN A 4 11.53 -23.15 -0.85
C GLN A 4 10.46 -22.84 -1.90
N THR A 5 9.76 -21.71 -1.79
CA THR A 5 8.66 -21.32 -2.68
C THR A 5 9.18 -20.58 -3.90
N THR A 6 9.94 -19.51 -3.69
CA THR A 6 10.42 -18.62 -4.76
C THR A 6 11.57 -19.27 -5.54
N LYS A 7 12.32 -20.19 -4.92
CA LYS A 7 13.54 -20.83 -5.46
C LYS A 7 14.69 -19.85 -5.75
N ILE A 8 14.62 -18.66 -5.16
CA ILE A 8 15.67 -17.64 -5.19
C ILE A 8 16.10 -17.31 -3.76
N ASN A 9 17.02 -16.38 -3.60
CA ASN A 9 17.51 -15.92 -2.30
C ASN A 9 16.60 -14.86 -1.65
N HIS A 10 15.30 -14.85 -1.96
CA HIS A 10 14.33 -13.95 -1.37
C HIS A 10 13.17 -14.72 -0.76
N THR A 11 12.80 -14.33 0.44
CA THR A 11 11.74 -14.93 1.24
C THR A 11 10.73 -13.86 1.60
N GLU A 12 9.45 -14.10 1.28
CA GLU A 12 8.37 -13.22 1.72
C GLU A 12 8.22 -13.26 3.26
N ALA A 13 7.91 -12.12 3.87
CA ALA A 13 7.72 -11.95 5.31
C ALA A 13 6.40 -12.55 5.83
N ASN A 14 6.20 -13.86 5.66
CA ASN A 14 5.01 -14.59 6.12
C ASN A 14 5.24 -15.34 7.44
N ASP A 15 4.16 -15.84 8.05
CA ASP A 15 4.15 -16.55 9.33
C ASP A 15 4.88 -17.91 9.30
N LYS A 16 5.22 -18.40 8.10
CA LYS A 16 5.93 -19.64 7.89
C LYS A 16 6.71 -19.64 6.58
N ALA A 17 7.97 -19.23 6.68
CA ALA A 17 8.96 -19.35 5.62
C ALA A 17 9.74 -20.66 5.71
N THR A 18 10.26 -21.14 4.57
CA THR A 18 11.20 -22.27 4.55
C THR A 18 12.41 -21.95 3.67
N ILE A 19 13.59 -21.89 4.27
CA ILE A 19 14.86 -21.79 3.54
C ILE A 19 15.47 -23.19 3.43
N VAL A 20 15.83 -23.57 2.20
CA VAL A 20 16.58 -24.78 1.89
C VAL A 20 18.03 -24.38 1.61
N ASP A 21 18.95 -24.85 2.42
CA ASP A 21 20.37 -24.80 2.10
C ASP A 21 20.88 -26.15 1.61
N THR A 22 21.67 -26.15 0.53
CA THR A 22 22.23 -27.36 -0.07
C THR A 22 23.73 -27.40 0.17
N VAL A 23 24.16 -28.30 1.06
CA VAL A 23 25.56 -28.45 1.43
C VAL A 23 26.24 -29.46 0.53
N TYR A 24 27.18 -29.00 -0.28
CA TYR A 24 28.02 -29.86 -1.11
C TYR A 24 29.24 -30.33 -0.31
N TYR A 25 29.49 -31.63 -0.29
CA TYR A 25 30.60 -32.23 0.42
C TYR A 25 31.54 -32.98 -0.51
N SER A 26 32.79 -33.13 -0.06
CA SER A 26 33.80 -33.94 -0.73
C SER A 26 34.64 -34.72 0.29
N HIS A 27 35.29 -35.79 -0.17
CA HIS A 27 36.17 -36.65 0.63
C HIS A 27 35.51 -37.33 1.86
N LEU A 28 34.19 -37.48 1.88
CA LEU A 28 33.52 -38.30 2.89
C LEU A 28 33.78 -39.81 2.66
N LEU A 29 33.62 -40.61 3.70
CA LEU A 29 33.78 -42.06 3.62
C LEU A 29 32.46 -42.70 3.18
N PRO A 30 32.41 -43.43 2.06
CA PRO A 30 31.19 -44.09 1.62
C PRO A 30 30.66 -45.11 2.65
N GLY A 31 29.34 -45.15 2.83
CA GLY A 31 28.65 -46.01 3.79
C GLY A 31 28.73 -45.54 5.24
N LYS A 32 29.26 -44.33 5.50
CA LYS A 32 29.31 -43.73 6.83
C LYS A 32 28.22 -42.68 7.02
N GLU A 33 27.73 -42.58 8.24
CA GLU A 33 26.71 -41.63 8.64
C GLU A 33 27.35 -40.33 9.13
N TYR A 34 26.78 -39.21 8.72
CA TYR A 34 27.21 -37.85 9.04
C TYR A 34 25.98 -37.03 9.43
N THR A 35 26.17 -35.99 10.24
CA THR A 35 25.12 -35.00 10.51
C THR A 35 25.63 -33.63 10.13
N VAL A 36 24.88 -32.90 9.31
CA VAL A 36 25.12 -31.48 9.07
C VAL A 36 24.17 -30.70 9.96
N HIS A 37 24.70 -29.72 10.67
CA HIS A 37 23.96 -28.76 11.47
C HIS A 37 24.10 -27.40 10.81
N GLY A 38 23.01 -26.66 10.74
CA GLY A 38 22.96 -25.30 10.21
C GLY A 38 22.36 -24.35 11.23
N LYS A 39 22.73 -23.07 11.13
CA LYS A 39 22.13 -21.96 11.86
C LYS A 39 22.04 -20.72 10.99
N LEU A 40 21.00 -19.90 11.19
CA LEU A 40 20.88 -18.62 10.50
C LEU A 40 21.51 -17.50 11.31
N MET A 41 22.36 -16.73 10.64
CA MET A 41 23.08 -15.58 11.19
C MET A 41 22.49 -14.29 10.60
N ASP A 42 22.45 -13.22 11.38
CA ASP A 42 22.11 -11.89 10.89
C ASP A 42 23.31 -11.28 10.14
N LYS A 43 23.16 -10.97 8.85
CA LYS A 43 24.28 -10.48 8.01
C LYS A 43 24.90 -9.20 8.56
N LYS A 44 24.09 -8.31 9.16
CA LYS A 44 24.51 -7.00 9.64
C LYS A 44 25.29 -7.06 10.95
N THR A 45 24.90 -7.96 11.85
CA THR A 45 25.48 -8.04 13.20
C THR A 45 26.47 -9.19 13.38
N GLY A 46 26.38 -10.23 12.54
CA GLY A 46 27.14 -11.47 12.68
C GLY A 46 26.67 -12.37 13.83
N GLU A 47 25.58 -12.02 14.50
CA GLU A 47 25.01 -12.80 15.61
C GLU A 47 23.93 -13.77 15.11
N PRO A 48 23.66 -14.88 15.84
CA PRO A 48 22.57 -15.79 15.49
C PRO A 48 21.20 -15.09 15.50
N ILE A 49 20.34 -15.45 14.55
CA ILE A 49 18.94 -15.00 14.55
C ILE A 49 18.19 -15.70 15.68
N LEU A 50 17.46 -14.93 16.49
CA LEU A 50 16.64 -15.42 17.58
C LEU A 50 15.15 -15.19 17.33
N ILE A 51 14.32 -16.22 17.56
CA ILE A 51 12.87 -16.12 17.71
C ILE A 51 12.52 -16.71 19.08
N ASP A 52 11.81 -15.93 19.92
CA ASP A 52 11.50 -16.30 21.31
C ASP A 52 12.74 -16.76 22.10
N ASP A 53 13.83 -15.97 22.02
CA ASP A 53 15.15 -16.24 22.64
C ASP A 53 15.82 -17.56 22.21
N LYS A 54 15.42 -18.14 21.07
CA LYS A 54 16.01 -19.37 20.53
C LYS A 54 16.60 -19.16 19.15
N GLU A 55 17.80 -19.70 18.94
CA GLU A 55 18.45 -19.71 17.64
C GLU A 55 17.63 -20.49 16.60
N ILE A 56 17.61 -19.97 15.38
CA ILE A 56 17.06 -20.73 14.23
C ILE A 56 18.13 -21.70 13.75
N THR A 57 18.02 -22.95 14.20
CA THR A 57 18.93 -24.05 13.83
C THR A 57 18.17 -25.17 13.12
N ALA A 58 18.85 -25.89 12.24
CA ALA A 58 18.34 -27.10 11.59
C ALA A 58 19.46 -28.14 11.48
N SER A 59 19.11 -29.42 11.29
CA SER A 59 20.11 -30.46 11.11
C SER A 59 19.59 -31.60 10.23
N THR A 60 20.46 -32.20 9.44
CA THR A 60 20.17 -33.36 8.61
C THR A 60 21.21 -34.45 8.80
N THR A 61 20.78 -35.64 9.21
CA THR A 61 21.61 -36.84 9.27
C THR A 61 21.45 -37.65 7.99
N PHE A 62 22.56 -38.08 7.40
CA PHE A 62 22.56 -38.85 6.15
C PHE A 62 23.71 -39.87 6.11
N THR A 63 23.56 -40.91 5.29
CA THR A 63 24.66 -41.83 4.96
C THR A 63 25.28 -41.42 3.64
N ALA A 64 26.59 -41.13 3.63
CA ALA A 64 27.29 -40.77 2.40
C ALA A 64 27.39 -41.99 1.47
N GLU A 65 26.69 -41.98 0.33
CA GLU A 65 26.79 -43.09 -0.64
C GLU A 65 28.10 -43.06 -1.44
N LYS A 66 28.67 -41.87 -1.61
CA LYS A 66 29.91 -41.58 -2.33
C LYS A 66 30.74 -40.58 -1.54
N SER A 67 32.00 -40.40 -1.93
CA SER A 67 32.88 -39.41 -1.33
C SER A 67 32.47 -37.97 -1.61
N GLU A 68 31.68 -37.75 -2.67
CA GLU A 68 31.16 -36.44 -3.08
C GLU A 68 29.66 -36.53 -3.27
N GLY A 69 28.96 -35.45 -2.92
CA GLY A 69 27.51 -35.35 -3.02
C GLY A 69 27.00 -34.08 -2.37
N SER A 70 25.70 -34.05 -2.10
CA SER A 70 25.07 -32.95 -1.37
C SER A 70 23.99 -33.47 -0.42
N VAL A 71 23.66 -32.65 0.56
CA VAL A 71 22.55 -32.86 1.49
C VAL A 71 21.89 -31.51 1.78
N ASP A 72 20.57 -31.51 1.92
CA ASP A 72 19.83 -30.30 2.24
C ASP A 72 19.66 -30.13 3.76
N VAL A 73 19.82 -28.90 4.23
CA VAL A 73 19.46 -28.43 5.57
C VAL A 73 18.28 -27.49 5.43
N ILE A 74 17.17 -27.78 6.12
CA ILE A 74 15.90 -27.09 5.91
C ILE A 74 15.53 -26.32 7.17
N PHE A 75 15.47 -25.00 7.06
CA PHE A 75 15.05 -24.09 8.13
C PHE A 75 13.59 -23.70 7.91
N THR A 76 12.77 -23.80 8.95
CA THR A 76 11.39 -23.29 8.93
C THR A 76 11.17 -22.37 10.12
N PHE A 77 10.69 -21.16 9.87
CA PHE A 77 10.52 -20.12 10.89
C PHE A 77 9.45 -19.10 10.47
N ASP A 78 9.03 -18.26 11.42
CA ASP A 78 8.15 -17.11 11.15
C ASP A 78 9.00 -15.93 10.64
N ALA A 79 8.88 -15.63 9.34
CA ALA A 79 9.62 -14.53 8.71
C ALA A 79 8.95 -13.17 8.92
N SER A 80 7.64 -13.14 9.22
CA SER A 80 6.86 -11.91 9.42
C SER A 80 7.36 -11.06 10.59
N ILE A 81 7.92 -11.72 11.62
CA ILE A 81 8.50 -11.06 12.80
C ILE A 81 9.98 -10.70 12.63
N LEU A 82 10.63 -11.15 11.55
CA LEU A 82 12.04 -10.89 11.27
C LEU A 82 12.25 -9.77 10.26
N ALA A 83 11.30 -9.55 9.36
CA ALA A 83 11.43 -8.55 8.31
C ALA A 83 11.47 -7.11 8.87
N PRO A 84 12.30 -6.22 8.29
CA PRO A 84 13.28 -6.48 7.23
C PRO A 84 14.59 -7.06 7.80
N LYS A 85 15.08 -8.16 7.23
CA LYS A 85 16.39 -8.75 7.59
C LYS A 85 17.06 -9.46 6.42
N THR A 86 18.39 -9.52 6.47
CA THR A 86 19.21 -10.36 5.59
C THR A 86 19.90 -11.41 6.46
N VAL A 87 19.73 -12.67 6.12
CA VAL A 87 20.24 -13.81 6.88
C VAL A 87 21.28 -14.59 6.08
N VAL A 88 22.22 -15.23 6.77
CA VAL A 88 23.26 -16.08 6.16
C VAL A 88 23.26 -17.43 6.85
N ALA A 89 23.24 -18.51 6.08
CA ALA A 89 23.30 -19.86 6.64
C ALA A 89 24.77 -20.25 6.93
N PHE A 90 25.03 -20.70 8.16
CA PHE A 90 26.31 -21.27 8.59
C PHE A 90 26.12 -22.75 8.89
N GLU A 91 27.06 -23.58 8.47
CA GLU A 91 26.99 -25.03 8.63
C GLU A 91 28.25 -25.61 9.26
N TYR A 92 28.06 -26.67 10.03
CA TYR A 92 29.15 -27.57 10.43
C TYR A 92 28.71 -29.02 10.29
N MET A 93 29.66 -29.90 10.00
CA MET A 93 29.44 -31.33 9.81
C MET A 93 30.09 -32.13 10.92
N GLU A 94 29.35 -33.10 11.46
CA GLU A 94 29.82 -34.04 12.46
C GLU A 94 29.93 -35.47 11.92
N TYR A 95 30.96 -36.17 12.38
CA TYR A 95 31.13 -37.63 12.23
C TYR A 95 31.41 -38.23 13.61
N GLU A 96 30.59 -39.22 14.02
CA GLU A 96 30.70 -39.85 15.35
C GLU A 96 30.70 -38.82 16.52
N GLY A 97 29.95 -37.72 16.37
CA GLY A 97 29.84 -36.64 17.36
C GLY A 97 31.05 -35.71 17.43
N ILE A 98 31.93 -35.75 16.43
CA ILE A 98 33.09 -34.86 16.31
C ILE A 98 32.88 -33.96 15.09
N GLU A 99 33.01 -32.65 15.26
CA GLU A 99 33.03 -31.68 14.16
C GLU A 99 34.24 -31.94 13.25
N ILE A 100 33.99 -32.11 11.96
CA ILE A 100 35.00 -32.44 10.95
C ILE A 100 35.12 -31.41 9.82
N ALA A 101 34.12 -30.55 9.64
CA ALA A 101 34.11 -29.50 8.62
C ALA A 101 33.16 -28.37 9.03
N VAL A 102 33.45 -27.14 8.57
CA VAL A 102 32.65 -25.94 8.84
C VAL A 102 32.66 -25.04 7.59
N HIS A 103 31.52 -24.43 7.32
CA HIS A 103 31.36 -23.31 6.39
C HIS A 103 30.62 -22.20 7.13
N ALA A 104 31.32 -21.10 7.40
CA ALA A 104 30.86 -20.04 8.29
C ALA A 104 31.40 -18.69 7.81
N ASP A 105 30.97 -18.30 6.62
CA ASP A 105 31.35 -17.05 5.97
C ASP A 105 30.12 -16.13 5.88
N ILE A 106 30.15 -15.01 6.60
CA ILE A 106 29.03 -14.05 6.66
C ILE A 106 28.87 -13.25 5.35
N ASP A 107 29.90 -13.24 4.51
CA ASP A 107 29.92 -12.54 3.23
C ASP A 107 29.66 -13.49 2.04
N ASP A 108 29.27 -14.75 2.31
CA ASP A 108 28.93 -15.69 1.25
C ASP A 108 27.55 -15.37 0.64
N GLU A 109 27.59 -14.85 -0.59
CA GLU A 109 26.40 -14.50 -1.36
C GLU A 109 25.54 -15.73 -1.71
N ASP A 110 26.14 -16.92 -1.91
CA ASP A 110 25.39 -18.15 -2.16
C ASP A 110 24.68 -18.66 -0.89
N GLN A 111 25.08 -18.17 0.28
CA GLN A 111 24.44 -18.45 1.58
C GLN A 111 23.55 -17.32 2.09
N THR A 112 23.50 -16.19 1.39
CA THR A 112 22.70 -15.02 1.80
C THR A 112 21.25 -15.15 1.33
N VAL A 113 20.29 -14.84 2.21
CA VAL A 113 18.85 -14.76 1.89
C VAL A 113 18.28 -13.44 2.42
N TYR A 114 17.50 -12.75 1.58
CA TYR A 114 16.85 -11.47 1.85
C TYR A 114 15.39 -11.69 2.26
N ILE A 115 14.96 -11.01 3.33
CA ILE A 115 13.57 -10.98 3.81
C ILE A 115 13.12 -9.52 3.77
N PRO A 116 12.70 -9.02 2.59
CA PRO A 116 12.40 -7.62 2.41
C PRO A 116 11.03 -7.25 2.99
N LYS A 117 10.80 -5.95 3.15
CA LYS A 117 9.51 -5.39 3.53
C LYS A 117 9.20 -4.17 2.67
N ILE A 118 7.92 -3.96 2.39
CA ILE A 118 7.42 -2.73 1.77
C ILE A 118 6.38 -2.06 2.68
N HIS A 119 6.28 -0.74 2.55
CA HIS A 119 5.22 0.07 3.13
C HIS A 119 4.81 1.14 2.11
N THR A 120 3.52 1.44 2.03
CA THR A 120 2.97 2.22 0.93
C THR A 120 2.13 3.39 1.45
N THR A 121 2.00 4.45 0.65
CA THR A 121 1.13 5.60 0.94
C THR A 121 0.54 6.15 -0.35
N ALA A 122 -0.79 6.15 -0.47
CA ALA A 122 -1.52 6.57 -1.66
C ALA A 122 -2.19 7.94 -1.48
N VAL A 123 -1.98 8.84 -2.44
CA VAL A 123 -2.55 10.20 -2.45
C VAL A 123 -3.15 10.55 -3.82
N GLY A 124 -4.20 11.36 -3.84
CA GLY A 124 -4.71 11.98 -5.07
C GLY A 124 -3.75 13.06 -5.55
N GLU A 125 -3.45 13.08 -6.85
CA GLU A 125 -2.51 14.05 -7.43
C GLU A 125 -3.01 15.49 -7.26
N ASP A 126 -4.31 15.74 -7.41
CA ASP A 126 -4.86 17.09 -7.35
C ASP A 126 -4.77 17.69 -5.94
N THR A 127 -4.88 16.85 -4.91
CA THR A 127 -4.94 17.30 -3.51
C THR A 127 -3.64 17.12 -2.76
N GLN A 128 -2.73 16.26 -3.26
CA GLN A 128 -1.52 15.81 -2.56
C GLN A 128 -1.84 15.22 -1.18
N ASP A 129 -3.00 14.57 -1.08
CA ASP A 129 -3.58 14.06 0.15
C ASP A 129 -4.47 12.84 -0.17
N HIS A 130 -5.04 12.21 0.86
CA HIS A 130 -5.91 11.02 0.74
C HIS A 130 -7.30 11.31 0.15
N ILE A 131 -7.40 12.27 -0.76
CA ILE A 131 -8.62 12.70 -1.44
C ILE A 131 -8.33 12.84 -2.94
N GLU A 132 -9.21 12.33 -3.79
CA GLU A 132 -9.19 12.61 -5.22
C GLU A 132 -10.60 12.95 -5.70
N LYS A 133 -10.70 13.73 -6.78
CA LYS A 133 -11.98 14.15 -7.35
C LYS A 133 -12.48 13.08 -8.32
N ALA A 134 -13.81 12.86 -8.33
CA ALA A 134 -14.47 12.11 -9.40
C ALA A 134 -14.35 12.90 -10.73
N LYS A 135 -13.57 12.38 -11.68
CA LYS A 135 -13.32 12.95 -13.01
C LYS A 135 -12.93 11.88 -14.03
N GLU A 136 -13.03 12.20 -15.32
CA GLU A 136 -12.72 11.29 -16.44
C GLU A 136 -11.29 10.76 -16.42
N GLU A 137 -10.36 11.53 -15.85
CA GLU A 137 -8.94 11.16 -15.74
C GLU A 137 -8.43 11.56 -14.35
N ALA A 138 -8.72 10.72 -13.36
CA ALA A 138 -8.16 10.82 -12.01
C ALA A 138 -6.78 10.18 -11.94
N VAL A 139 -5.92 10.77 -11.10
CA VAL A 139 -4.56 10.33 -10.88
C VAL A 139 -4.34 10.10 -9.40
N ILE A 140 -3.99 8.86 -9.03
CA ILE A 140 -3.56 8.51 -7.69
C ILE A 140 -2.09 8.11 -7.78
N VAL A 141 -1.27 8.71 -6.92
CA VAL A 141 0.15 8.39 -6.78
C VAL A 141 0.30 7.58 -5.49
N ASP A 142 0.87 6.38 -5.61
CA ASP A 142 1.22 5.55 -4.47
C ASP A 142 2.74 5.48 -4.32
N THR A 143 3.24 5.91 -3.16
CA THR A 143 4.66 5.87 -2.83
C THR A 143 4.97 4.58 -2.10
N VAL A 144 5.77 3.73 -2.72
CA VAL A 144 6.23 2.44 -2.19
C VAL A 144 7.61 2.58 -1.60
N SER A 145 7.68 2.63 -0.28
CA SER A 145 8.93 2.52 0.48
C SER A 145 9.32 1.05 0.66
N TYR A 146 10.61 0.74 0.54
CA TYR A 146 11.14 -0.61 0.68
C TYR A 146 12.33 -0.64 1.64
N GLU A 147 12.51 -1.79 2.29
CA GLU A 147 13.65 -2.09 3.18
C GLU A 147 14.14 -3.53 2.95
N GLY A 148 15.45 -3.75 3.01
CA GLY A 148 16.08 -5.06 2.91
C GLY A 148 16.19 -5.62 1.49
N LEU A 149 16.23 -4.77 0.47
CA LEU A 149 16.46 -5.21 -0.92
C LEU A 149 17.95 -5.47 -1.20
N GLU A 150 18.22 -6.45 -2.06
CA GLU A 150 19.55 -6.68 -2.63
C GLU A 150 19.93 -5.57 -3.62
N ILE A 151 21.04 -4.87 -3.33
CA ILE A 151 21.56 -3.80 -4.18
C ILE A 151 21.97 -4.34 -5.55
N GLY A 152 21.62 -3.61 -6.61
CA GLY A 152 21.92 -3.95 -8.00
C GLY A 152 20.95 -4.97 -8.61
N ARG A 153 19.97 -5.47 -7.83
CA ARG A 153 18.92 -6.36 -8.32
C ARG A 153 17.75 -5.54 -8.88
N GLU A 154 17.18 -6.05 -9.97
CA GLU A 154 15.96 -5.51 -10.59
C GLU A 154 14.72 -6.03 -9.86
N TYR A 155 13.78 -5.12 -9.58
CA TYR A 155 12.50 -5.40 -8.96
C TYR A 155 11.39 -4.74 -9.77
N THR A 156 10.20 -5.35 -9.72
CA THR A 156 8.97 -4.77 -10.25
C THR A 156 7.96 -4.65 -9.13
N VAL A 157 7.46 -3.46 -8.85
CA VAL A 157 6.29 -3.29 -8.00
C VAL A 157 5.05 -3.23 -8.91
N ALA A 158 4.01 -3.98 -8.53
CA ALA A 158 2.71 -3.92 -9.18
C ALA A 158 1.65 -3.59 -8.12
N GLY A 159 0.79 -2.62 -8.44
CA GLY A 159 -0.29 -2.17 -7.58
C GLY A 159 -1.65 -2.34 -8.25
N LYS A 160 -2.70 -2.43 -7.43
CA LYS A 160 -4.11 -2.39 -7.87
C LYS A 160 -4.97 -1.63 -6.88
N LEU A 161 -6.00 -0.96 -7.39
CA LEU A 161 -6.99 -0.28 -6.54
C LEU A 161 -8.14 -1.20 -6.19
N MET A 162 -8.50 -1.21 -4.91
CA MET A 162 -9.57 -2.01 -4.32
C MET A 162 -10.68 -1.10 -3.81
N ASP A 163 -11.93 -1.50 -3.96
CA ASP A 163 -13.06 -0.84 -3.31
C ASP A 163 -13.06 -1.21 -1.82
N LYS A 164 -12.95 -0.20 -0.94
CA LYS A 164 -12.79 -0.42 0.51
C LYS A 164 -13.97 -1.13 1.14
N GLU A 165 -15.18 -0.91 0.64
CA GLU A 165 -16.41 -1.47 1.20
C GLU A 165 -16.56 -2.95 0.83
N THR A 166 -16.27 -3.29 -0.42
CA THR A 166 -16.51 -4.63 -0.96
C THR A 166 -15.29 -5.54 -0.89
N GLY A 167 -14.08 -4.98 -0.85
CA GLY A 167 -12.82 -5.71 -0.97
C GLY A 167 -12.52 -6.21 -2.39
N GLU A 168 -13.32 -5.83 -3.38
CA GLU A 168 -13.15 -6.22 -4.78
C GLU A 168 -12.31 -5.20 -5.55
N PRO A 169 -11.59 -5.60 -6.61
CA PRO A 169 -10.86 -4.67 -7.47
C PRO A 169 -11.78 -3.61 -8.10
N ILE A 170 -11.28 -2.39 -8.23
CA ILE A 170 -11.95 -1.34 -8.99
C ILE A 170 -11.91 -1.68 -10.47
N LEU A 171 -13.08 -1.72 -11.10
CA LEU A 171 -13.23 -1.99 -12.52
C LEU A 171 -13.63 -0.72 -13.28
N VAL A 172 -12.84 -0.33 -14.27
CA VAL A 172 -13.15 0.72 -15.24
C VAL A 172 -13.24 0.08 -16.62
N ASN A 173 -14.38 0.24 -17.29
CA ASN A 173 -14.66 -0.43 -18.58
C ASN A 173 -14.51 -1.97 -18.55
N GLY A 174 -14.63 -2.58 -17.37
CA GLY A 174 -14.50 -4.02 -17.18
C GLY A 174 -13.07 -4.51 -16.96
N GLU A 175 -12.09 -3.63 -16.81
CA GLU A 175 -10.69 -3.93 -16.52
C GLU A 175 -10.30 -3.41 -15.13
N GLU A 176 -9.42 -4.13 -14.43
CA GLU A 176 -8.89 -3.70 -13.14
C GLU A 176 -8.03 -2.45 -13.27
N VAL A 177 -8.13 -1.52 -12.31
CA VAL A 177 -7.23 -0.37 -12.24
C VAL A 177 -5.91 -0.80 -11.60
N THR A 178 -4.89 -1.01 -12.42
CA THR A 178 -3.55 -1.46 -12.01
C THR A 178 -2.46 -0.49 -12.45
N ALA A 179 -1.35 -0.46 -11.72
CA ALA A 179 -0.13 0.27 -12.07
C ALA A 179 1.09 -0.62 -11.79
N SER A 180 2.21 -0.37 -12.46
CA SER A 180 3.45 -1.10 -12.18
C SER A 180 4.67 -0.28 -12.56
N GLU A 181 5.76 -0.42 -11.82
CA GLU A 181 7.05 0.20 -12.12
C GLU A 181 8.19 -0.79 -11.86
N THR A 182 9.20 -0.78 -12.73
CA THR A 182 10.40 -1.62 -12.62
C THR A 182 11.61 -0.74 -12.33
N PHE A 183 12.39 -1.11 -11.32
CA PHE A 183 13.57 -0.37 -10.91
C PHE A 183 14.71 -1.31 -10.51
N THR A 184 15.94 -0.80 -10.53
CA THR A 184 17.10 -1.50 -9.92
C THR A 184 17.37 -0.88 -8.56
N ALA A 185 17.45 -1.68 -7.50
CA ALA A 185 17.71 -1.17 -6.16
C ALA A 185 19.12 -0.60 -6.07
N GLU A 186 19.26 0.70 -5.83
CA GLU A 186 20.57 1.34 -5.64
C GLU A 186 21.05 1.28 -4.17
N THR A 187 20.09 1.09 -3.26
CA THR A 187 20.26 1.02 -1.81
C THR A 187 19.37 -0.09 -1.23
N GLU A 188 19.67 -0.57 -0.01
CA GLU A 188 18.83 -1.57 0.67
C GLU A 188 17.46 -0.99 1.09
N GLU A 189 17.41 0.33 1.28
CA GLU A 189 16.22 1.09 1.69
C GLU A 189 15.99 2.24 0.72
N GLY A 190 14.74 2.49 0.32
CA GLY A 190 14.42 3.53 -0.66
C GLY A 190 12.92 3.67 -0.91
N GLY A 191 12.56 4.42 -1.95
CA GLY A 191 11.17 4.64 -2.34
C GLY A 191 11.01 4.78 -3.85
N ILE A 192 9.88 4.32 -4.37
CA ILE A 192 9.47 4.46 -5.77
C ILE A 192 7.99 4.83 -5.80
N ASP A 193 7.59 5.67 -6.76
CA ASP A 193 6.19 6.01 -6.95
C ASP A 193 5.60 5.18 -8.10
N ILE A 194 4.38 4.68 -7.92
CA ILE A 194 3.54 4.15 -8.99
C ILE A 194 2.31 5.04 -9.18
N THR A 195 1.88 5.21 -10.43
CA THR A 195 0.78 6.12 -10.77
C THR A 195 -0.37 5.35 -11.39
N PHE A 196 -1.56 5.48 -10.80
CA PHE A 196 -2.82 5.00 -11.34
C PHE A 196 -3.51 6.12 -12.09
N THR A 197 -3.87 5.92 -13.35
CA THR A 197 -4.65 6.87 -14.15
C THR A 197 -5.90 6.20 -14.69
N PHE A 198 -7.09 6.70 -14.33
CA PHE A 198 -8.35 6.03 -14.62
C PHE A 198 -9.57 6.98 -14.56
N ASP A 199 -10.68 6.57 -15.16
CA ASP A 199 -11.96 7.28 -15.06
C ASP A 199 -12.63 6.97 -13.71
N SER A 200 -12.65 7.97 -12.82
CA SER A 200 -13.26 7.89 -11.50
C SER A 200 -14.64 8.53 -11.44
N SER A 201 -15.20 8.98 -12.58
CA SER A 201 -16.46 9.74 -12.63
C SER A 201 -17.64 8.98 -12.01
N ALA A 202 -17.62 7.65 -12.06
CA ALA A 202 -18.63 6.78 -11.47
C ALA A 202 -18.33 6.35 -10.02
N LEU A 203 -17.24 6.84 -9.42
CA LEU A 203 -16.76 6.44 -8.10
C LEU A 203 -16.97 7.51 -7.03
N ALA A 204 -17.74 8.56 -7.31
CA ALA A 204 -18.14 9.54 -6.30
C ALA A 204 -18.76 8.84 -5.08
N GLY A 205 -18.36 9.26 -3.89
CA GLY A 205 -18.77 8.68 -2.60
C GLY A 205 -17.96 7.44 -2.17
N LYS A 206 -17.09 6.87 -3.02
CA LYS A 206 -16.32 5.65 -2.70
C LYS A 206 -14.97 5.93 -2.07
N SER A 207 -14.49 4.98 -1.27
CA SER A 207 -13.10 4.92 -0.79
C SER A 207 -12.36 3.80 -1.52
N LEU A 208 -11.17 4.12 -2.03
CA LEU A 208 -10.31 3.21 -2.78
C LEU A 208 -9.08 2.91 -1.92
N VAL A 209 -8.59 1.67 -1.93
CA VAL A 209 -7.37 1.26 -1.22
C VAL A 209 -6.39 0.67 -2.21
N ALA A 210 -5.15 1.14 -2.20
CA ALA A 210 -4.09 0.60 -3.05
C ALA A 210 -3.43 -0.62 -2.38
N PHE A 211 -3.31 -1.72 -3.13
CA PHE A 211 -2.59 -2.94 -2.74
C PHE A 211 -1.38 -3.13 -3.65
N GLU A 212 -0.24 -3.46 -3.05
CA GLU A 212 1.03 -3.56 -3.76
C GLU A 212 1.69 -4.91 -3.55
N THR A 213 2.37 -5.39 -4.58
CA THR A 213 3.20 -6.58 -4.55
C THR A 213 4.52 -6.31 -5.24
N LEU A 214 5.62 -6.64 -4.55
CA LEU A 214 6.98 -6.52 -5.07
C LEU A 214 7.45 -7.87 -5.62
N TYR A 215 7.98 -7.84 -6.83
CA TYR A 215 8.49 -8.98 -7.56
C TYR A 215 9.98 -8.82 -7.86
N THR A 216 10.70 -9.94 -7.93
CA THR A 216 11.98 -10.05 -8.63
C THR A 216 12.09 -11.44 -9.25
N GLU A 217 12.70 -11.58 -10.42
CA GLU A 217 12.73 -12.84 -11.17
C GLU A 217 11.33 -13.50 -11.33
N GLU A 218 10.29 -12.68 -11.51
CA GLU A 218 8.88 -13.09 -11.59
C GLU A 218 8.37 -13.81 -10.31
N LYS A 219 9.03 -13.63 -9.17
CA LYS A 219 8.64 -14.17 -7.86
C LYS A 219 8.18 -13.06 -6.93
N GLU A 220 7.08 -13.29 -6.22
CA GLU A 220 6.61 -12.44 -5.13
C GLU A 220 7.59 -12.52 -3.96
N VAL A 221 8.02 -11.36 -3.48
CA VAL A 221 9.00 -11.26 -2.39
C VAL A 221 8.56 -10.34 -1.27
N ALA A 222 7.61 -9.44 -1.50
CA ALA A 222 6.94 -8.65 -0.46
C ALA A 222 5.55 -8.22 -0.92
N VAL A 223 4.61 -8.05 0.01
CA VAL A 223 3.23 -7.64 -0.24
C VAL A 223 2.80 -6.62 0.82
N HIS A 224 2.07 -5.59 0.41
CA HIS A 224 1.27 -4.74 1.29
C HIS A 224 -0.16 -4.74 0.77
N ALA A 225 -1.04 -5.48 1.44
CA ALA A 225 -2.42 -5.70 1.01
C ALA A 225 -3.37 -5.67 2.22
N ASP A 226 -3.56 -4.48 2.79
CA ASP A 226 -4.44 -4.23 3.93
C ASP A 226 -5.57 -3.26 3.56
N ILE A 227 -6.80 -3.78 3.42
CA ILE A 227 -7.99 -3.01 3.07
C ILE A 227 -8.36 -1.95 4.13
N THR A 228 -7.79 -2.06 5.33
CA THR A 228 -8.06 -1.16 6.45
C THR A 228 -7.02 -0.06 6.63
N ASP A 229 -5.96 -0.05 5.82
CA ASP A 229 -4.89 0.93 5.91
C ASP A 229 -5.36 2.32 5.41
N GLU A 230 -5.49 3.26 6.34
CA GLU A 230 -5.87 4.65 6.01
C GLU A 230 -4.76 5.38 5.23
N GLY A 231 -3.48 5.00 5.38
CA GLY A 231 -2.38 5.53 4.57
C GLY A 231 -2.48 5.13 3.10
N GLN A 232 -3.13 3.99 2.82
CA GLN A 232 -3.45 3.52 1.47
C GLN A 232 -4.85 3.89 0.98
N THR A 233 -5.67 4.54 1.82
CA THR A 233 -7.05 4.84 1.46
C THR A 233 -7.15 6.23 0.81
N VAL A 234 -7.54 6.28 -0.47
CA VAL A 234 -7.94 7.54 -1.14
C VAL A 234 -9.46 7.64 -1.20
N ARG A 235 -10.01 8.75 -0.71
CA ARG A 235 -11.45 9.02 -0.72
C ARG A 235 -11.84 9.81 -1.97
N ILE A 236 -12.96 9.45 -2.57
CA ILE A 236 -13.62 10.22 -3.63
C ILE A 236 -14.90 10.84 -3.06
N PRO A 237 -14.88 12.10 -2.59
CA PRO A 237 -16.06 12.73 -2.00
C PRO A 237 -17.19 12.95 -3.00
N GLU A 238 -18.41 13.01 -2.48
CA GLU A 238 -19.61 13.40 -3.23
C GLU A 238 -20.33 14.53 -2.48
N ILE A 239 -20.95 15.45 -3.23
CA ILE A 239 -21.87 16.44 -2.67
C ILE A 239 -23.21 16.41 -3.39
N HIS A 240 -24.27 16.67 -2.63
CA HIS A 240 -25.62 16.90 -3.11
C HIS A 240 -26.19 18.14 -2.42
N THR A 241 -26.97 18.97 -3.11
CA THR A 241 -27.50 20.20 -2.49
C THR A 241 -29.01 20.36 -2.66
N THR A 242 -29.64 21.06 -1.73
CA THR A 242 -31.07 21.44 -1.79
C THR A 242 -31.23 22.88 -1.34
N ALA A 243 -31.74 23.73 -2.25
CA ALA A 243 -31.97 25.14 -2.00
C ALA A 243 -33.44 25.44 -1.68
N THR A 244 -33.70 26.23 -0.63
CA THR A 244 -35.04 26.67 -0.22
C THR A 244 -35.06 28.16 0.09
N ASP A 245 -36.19 28.82 -0.12
CA ASP A 245 -36.42 30.17 0.39
C ASP A 245 -36.59 30.13 1.92
N LYS A 246 -35.89 31.00 2.63
CA LYS A 246 -35.89 31.02 4.11
C LYS A 246 -37.27 31.33 4.71
N VAL A 247 -38.13 32.05 3.99
CA VAL A 247 -39.44 32.49 4.47
C VAL A 247 -40.49 31.43 4.19
N THR A 248 -40.54 30.88 2.98
CA THR A 248 -41.54 29.85 2.63
C THR A 248 -41.13 28.46 3.08
N GLY A 249 -39.83 28.18 3.19
CA GLY A 249 -39.29 26.86 3.48
C GLY A 249 -39.41 25.89 2.32
N ASP A 250 -39.74 26.38 1.11
CA ASP A 250 -39.86 25.58 -0.10
C ASP A 250 -39.16 26.28 -1.28
N HIS A 251 -39.44 25.85 -2.51
CA HIS A 251 -38.80 26.38 -3.72
C HIS A 251 -39.50 27.64 -4.27
N ASP A 252 -40.51 28.17 -3.59
CA ASP A 252 -41.23 29.38 -4.00
C ASP A 252 -40.64 30.60 -3.27
N GLY A 253 -39.91 31.44 -4.01
CA GLY A 253 -39.35 32.67 -3.45
C GLY A 253 -40.39 33.75 -3.21
N VAL A 254 -40.21 34.54 -2.13
CA VAL A 254 -40.97 35.78 -1.93
C VAL A 254 -40.11 36.96 -2.35
N VAL A 255 -40.67 37.82 -3.21
CA VAL A 255 -40.01 39.07 -3.60
C VAL A 255 -39.91 40.00 -2.40
N ALA A 256 -38.70 40.34 -1.99
CA ALA A 256 -38.43 41.25 -0.88
C ALA A 256 -37.18 42.11 -1.13
N LYS A 257 -37.02 43.17 -0.34
CA LYS A 257 -35.77 43.97 -0.32
C LYS A 257 -34.57 43.18 0.19
N GLU A 258 -34.85 42.12 0.93
CA GLU A 258 -33.86 41.17 1.44
C GLU A 258 -34.52 39.80 1.37
N THR A 259 -33.99 38.96 0.50
CA THR A 259 -34.37 37.57 0.31
C THR A 259 -33.18 36.70 0.67
N THR A 260 -33.43 35.64 1.43
CA THR A 260 -32.40 34.65 1.78
C THR A 260 -32.77 33.29 1.21
N VAL A 261 -31.88 32.72 0.41
CA VAL A 261 -31.93 31.32 -0.01
C VAL A 261 -30.97 30.53 0.88
N LEU A 262 -31.48 29.46 1.49
CA LEU A 262 -30.71 28.49 2.25
C LEU A 262 -30.42 27.30 1.34
N ASP A 263 -29.15 27.03 1.06
CA ASP A 263 -28.71 25.84 0.32
C ASP A 263 -28.08 24.87 1.32
N GLU A 264 -28.77 23.76 1.58
CA GLU A 264 -28.24 22.67 2.37
C GLU A 264 -27.37 21.79 1.49
N VAL A 265 -26.07 21.76 1.79
CA VAL A 265 -25.05 20.97 1.10
C VAL A 265 -24.79 19.72 1.93
N PHE A 266 -25.25 18.58 1.42
CA PHE A 266 -24.92 17.26 1.93
C PHE A 266 -23.58 16.83 1.34
N TYR A 267 -22.71 16.27 2.17
CA TYR A 267 -21.43 15.70 1.75
C TYR A 267 -21.33 14.25 2.23
N THR A 268 -20.60 13.46 1.45
CA THR A 268 -20.29 12.05 1.72
C THR A 268 -18.79 11.83 1.57
N ASN A 269 -18.24 10.97 2.44
CA ASN A 269 -16.87 10.46 2.37
C ASN A 269 -15.77 11.53 2.50
N LEU A 270 -15.99 12.55 3.32
CA LEU A 270 -14.93 13.44 3.78
C LEU A 270 -14.05 12.76 4.83
N ILE A 271 -12.89 13.36 5.14
CA ILE A 271 -12.00 12.92 6.21
C ILE A 271 -12.37 13.69 7.48
N PRO A 272 -12.85 13.02 8.54
CA PRO A 272 -13.12 13.67 9.82
C PRO A 272 -11.90 14.42 10.37
N GLY A 273 -12.13 15.59 10.94
CA GLY A 273 -11.11 16.48 11.48
C GLY A 273 -10.41 17.38 10.45
N LYS A 274 -10.67 17.23 9.15
CA LYS A 274 -10.14 18.13 8.13
C LYS A 274 -11.04 19.34 7.88
N GLU A 275 -10.41 20.47 7.57
CA GLU A 275 -11.07 21.70 7.19
C GLU A 275 -11.40 21.71 5.69
N TYR A 276 -12.62 22.10 5.36
CA TYR A 276 -13.14 22.20 4.01
C TYR A 276 -13.81 23.56 3.81
N THR A 277 -13.78 24.05 2.57
CA THR A 277 -14.52 25.24 2.17
C THR A 277 -15.48 24.88 1.06
N VAL A 278 -16.75 25.21 1.25
CA VAL A 278 -17.78 25.14 0.21
C VAL A 278 -18.13 26.54 -0.25
N SER A 279 -18.12 26.73 -1.57
CA SER A 279 -18.44 28.00 -2.21
C SER A 279 -19.52 27.77 -3.25
N GLY A 280 -20.53 28.62 -3.28
CA GLY A 280 -21.66 28.54 -4.19
C GLY A 280 -22.00 29.88 -4.82
N LYS A 281 -22.76 29.83 -5.91
CA LYS A 281 -23.30 30.99 -6.60
C LYS A 281 -24.70 30.68 -7.11
N LEU A 282 -25.62 31.65 -7.01
CA LEU A 282 -26.93 31.50 -7.60
C LEU A 282 -26.85 31.72 -9.12
N MET A 283 -27.54 30.86 -9.86
CA MET A 283 -27.54 30.85 -11.32
C MET A 283 -28.96 31.13 -11.84
N VAL A 284 -29.08 31.90 -12.91
CA VAL A 284 -30.35 32.12 -13.61
C VAL A 284 -30.62 30.94 -14.52
N LYS A 285 -31.63 30.12 -14.18
CA LYS A 285 -31.94 28.87 -14.89
C LYS A 285 -32.12 29.03 -16.41
N GLU A 286 -32.77 30.10 -16.84
CA GLU A 286 -33.08 30.32 -18.26
C GLU A 286 -31.85 30.60 -19.12
N THR A 287 -30.86 31.30 -18.55
CA THR A 287 -29.65 31.73 -19.29
C THR A 287 -28.44 30.88 -18.99
N GLY A 288 -28.40 30.22 -17.82
CA GLY A 288 -27.21 29.54 -17.30
C GLY A 288 -26.13 30.51 -16.78
N GLU A 289 -26.43 31.80 -16.70
CA GLU A 289 -25.49 32.83 -16.22
C GLU A 289 -25.65 33.07 -14.71
N PRO A 290 -24.61 33.56 -14.01
CA PRO A 290 -24.73 33.94 -12.61
C PRO A 290 -25.81 35.00 -12.37
N LEU A 291 -26.58 34.85 -11.30
CA LEU A 291 -27.50 35.87 -10.83
C LEU A 291 -26.69 37.08 -10.34
N THR A 292 -27.01 38.26 -10.88
CA THR A 292 -26.36 39.51 -10.48
C THR A 292 -27.37 40.50 -9.91
N ILE A 293 -27.01 41.13 -8.79
CA ILE A 293 -27.76 42.23 -8.17
C ILE A 293 -26.79 43.43 -8.07
N ASP A 294 -27.21 44.59 -8.59
CA ASP A 294 -26.37 45.78 -8.70
C ASP A 294 -24.99 45.55 -9.34
N GLY A 295 -24.95 44.63 -10.33
CA GLY A 295 -23.74 44.28 -11.06
C GLY A 295 -22.75 43.37 -10.31
N LYS A 296 -23.15 42.75 -9.20
CA LYS A 296 -22.35 41.77 -8.45
C LYS A 296 -23.03 40.40 -8.45
N GLU A 297 -22.26 39.33 -8.62
CA GLU A 297 -22.76 37.96 -8.48
C GLU A 297 -23.23 37.70 -7.05
N VAL A 298 -24.33 36.96 -6.92
CA VAL A 298 -24.81 36.47 -5.62
C VAL A 298 -24.08 35.17 -5.29
N THR A 299 -23.06 35.28 -4.45
CA THR A 299 -22.21 34.15 -4.01
C THR A 299 -22.25 34.00 -2.49
N ALA A 300 -21.91 32.81 -2.03
CA ALA A 300 -21.74 32.51 -0.61
C ALA A 300 -20.60 31.50 -0.44
N GLU A 301 -19.92 31.57 0.69
CA GLU A 301 -18.83 30.65 1.03
C GLU A 301 -18.89 30.33 2.52
N LYS A 302 -18.53 29.09 2.88
CA LYS A 302 -18.46 28.63 4.27
C LYS A 302 -17.32 27.65 4.44
N THR A 303 -16.47 27.92 5.44
CA THR A 303 -15.44 26.99 5.90
C THR A 303 -15.94 26.23 7.12
N PHE A 304 -15.66 24.93 7.19
CA PHE A 304 -16.03 24.06 8.30
C PHE A 304 -15.01 22.94 8.48
N VAL A 305 -14.94 22.38 9.68
CA VAL A 305 -14.21 21.13 9.93
C VAL A 305 -15.23 20.00 9.87
N ALA A 306 -14.98 18.97 9.06
CA ALA A 306 -15.85 17.81 8.99
C ALA A 306 -15.76 17.04 10.33
N GLU A 307 -16.86 16.94 11.08
CA GLU A 307 -16.88 16.16 12.33
C GLU A 307 -17.02 14.66 12.06
N GLU A 308 -17.75 14.33 10.99
CA GLU A 308 -18.01 12.97 10.50
C GLU A 308 -17.70 12.92 9.00
N ALA A 309 -17.59 11.71 8.44
CA ALA A 309 -17.33 11.54 7.01
C ALA A 309 -18.51 12.03 6.15
N ASP A 310 -19.73 11.88 6.67
CA ASP A 310 -20.97 12.23 6.00
C ASP A 310 -21.75 13.23 6.85
N GLY A 311 -22.37 14.22 6.23
CA GLY A 311 -23.11 15.25 6.96
C GLY A 311 -23.70 16.31 6.04
N SER A 312 -24.14 17.41 6.64
CA SER A 312 -24.60 18.58 5.88
C SER A 312 -24.15 19.90 6.51
N ILE A 313 -24.08 20.93 5.68
CA ILE A 313 -23.93 22.33 6.09
C ILE A 313 -24.95 23.18 5.36
N ILE A 314 -25.34 24.31 5.95
CA ILE A 314 -26.16 25.32 5.28
C ILE A 314 -25.27 26.46 4.78
N LEU A 315 -25.41 26.79 3.50
CA LEU A 315 -24.86 27.95 2.81
C LEU A 315 -25.99 28.99 2.62
N GLU A 316 -25.79 30.23 3.08
CA GLU A 316 -26.83 31.28 3.04
C GLU A 316 -26.51 32.33 1.97
N PHE A 317 -27.42 32.50 1.00
CA PHE A 317 -27.35 33.56 0.00
C PHE A 317 -28.35 34.65 0.35
N THR A 318 -27.89 35.87 0.63
CA THR A 318 -28.78 37.00 0.94
C THR A 318 -28.62 38.13 -0.09
N PHE A 319 -29.72 38.56 -0.69
CA PHE A 319 -29.72 39.57 -1.76
C PHE A 319 -31.06 40.32 -1.86
N ASP A 320 -31.08 41.48 -2.53
CA ASP A 320 -32.31 42.22 -2.81
C ASP A 320 -33.00 41.64 -4.06
N SER A 321 -34.05 40.82 -3.85
CA SER A 321 -34.79 40.21 -4.96
C SER A 321 -35.85 41.16 -5.57
N SER A 322 -36.06 42.35 -5.01
CA SER A 322 -37.03 43.31 -5.56
C SER A 322 -36.63 43.82 -6.94
N ALA A 323 -35.33 43.78 -7.26
CA ALA A 323 -34.82 44.04 -8.60
C ALA A 323 -35.19 42.97 -9.65
N LEU A 324 -35.66 41.79 -9.20
CA LEU A 324 -36.07 40.68 -10.06
C LEU A 324 -37.57 40.67 -10.37
N ALA A 325 -38.34 41.56 -9.75
CA ALA A 325 -39.77 41.71 -10.02
C ALA A 325 -39.98 42.48 -11.32
N GLY A 326 -39.98 41.76 -12.45
CA GLY A 326 -40.17 42.30 -13.81
C GLY A 326 -40.70 41.26 -14.77
#